data_AF-A0A935IVE3-F1
#
_entry.id   AF-A0A935IVE3-F1
#
_cell.length_a   1.000
_cell.length_b   1.000
_cell.length_c   1.000
_cell.angle_alpha   90.00
_cell.angle_beta   90.00
_cell.angle_gamma   90.00
#
_symmetry.space_group_name_H-M   'P 1'
#
loop_
_entity.id
_entity.type
_entity.pdbx_description
1 polymer ?
#
loop_
_entity_poly.entity_id
_entity_poly.type
_entity_poly.pdbx_seq_one_letter_code
_entity_poly.pdbx_strand_id
1 'polypeptide(L)'
;METIYHYTSLIHLEKILQDGYLKVSDADRKFGIKPAIWFSKNTNWEPTATKMVFNGSEMVELTQEEQQKTIGMVRFGIPFSNQLVSWRKYGHIGKIAPKLHAALEQIGIEKGARPGQWYCSL
;
A
#
# COMPACT_ATOMS: atom_id res chain seq x y z
N MET A 1 -10.01 17.41 10.94
CA MET A 1 -9.45 16.06 11.16
C MET A 1 -8.60 15.72 9.95
N GLU A 2 -7.37 15.25 10.14
CA GLU A 2 -6.50 14.84 9.03
C GLU A 2 -7.05 13.57 8.39
N THR A 3 -6.99 13.44 7.06
CA THR A 3 -7.44 12.24 6.32
C THR A 3 -6.23 11.43 5.89
N ILE A 4 -6.36 10.10 5.90
CA ILE A 4 -5.35 9.18 5.37
C ILE A 4 -6.01 8.20 4.40
N TYR A 5 -5.26 7.74 3.40
CA TYR A 5 -5.82 7.06 2.24
C TYR A 5 -5.30 5.63 2.09
N HIS A 6 -6.20 4.68 1.89
CA HIS A 6 -5.86 3.38 1.32
C HIS A 6 -6.02 3.45 -0.21
N TYR A 7 -4.97 3.07 -0.95
CA TYR A 7 -4.94 3.14 -2.41
C TYR A 7 -5.12 1.75 -3.03
N THR A 8 -5.99 1.65 -4.03
CA THR A 8 -6.30 0.40 -4.74
C THR A 8 -6.69 0.67 -6.20
N SER A 9 -7.12 -0.36 -6.92
CA SER A 9 -7.54 -0.31 -8.34
C SER A 9 -9.02 -0.64 -8.49
N LEU A 10 -9.61 -0.29 -9.64
CA LEU A 10 -11.04 -0.55 -9.93
C LEU A 10 -11.35 -2.06 -9.93
N ILE A 11 -10.40 -2.90 -10.32
CA ILE A 11 -10.56 -4.36 -10.30
C ILE A 11 -10.84 -4.93 -8.89
N HIS A 12 -10.45 -4.22 -7.83
CA HIS A 12 -10.72 -4.62 -6.45
C HIS A 12 -11.90 -3.87 -5.84
N LEU A 13 -12.35 -2.76 -6.46
CA LEU A 13 -13.37 -1.88 -5.91
C LEU A 13 -14.69 -2.62 -5.70
N GLU A 14 -15.17 -3.35 -6.71
CA GLU A 14 -16.44 -4.07 -6.63
C GLU A 14 -16.47 -5.01 -5.42
N LYS A 15 -15.42 -5.82 -5.26
CA LYS A 15 -15.31 -6.76 -4.13
C LYS A 15 -15.26 -6.05 -2.78
N ILE A 16 -14.51 -4.95 -2.67
CA ILE A 16 -14.43 -4.16 -1.43
C ILE A 16 -15.81 -3.58 -1.08
N LEU A 17 -16.56 -3.09 -2.06
CA LEU A 17 -17.91 -2.55 -1.85
C LEU A 17 -18.90 -3.66 -1.44
N GLN A 18 -18.83 -4.83 -2.08
CA GLN A 18 -19.65 -6.00 -1.72
C GLN A 18 -19.36 -6.50 -0.31
N ASP A 19 -18.08 -6.54 0.08
CA ASP A 19 -17.67 -6.94 1.43
C ASP A 19 -18.07 -5.89 2.48
N GLY A 20 -18.10 -4.61 2.11
CA GLY A 20 -18.39 -3.49 3.01
C GLY A 20 -17.21 -3.08 3.90
N TYR A 21 -16.04 -3.71 3.74
CA TYR A 21 -14.82 -3.40 4.49
C TYR A 21 -13.56 -3.78 3.71
N LEU A 22 -12.44 -3.15 4.07
CA LEU A 22 -11.11 -3.50 3.55
C LEU A 22 -10.62 -4.79 4.23
N LYS A 23 -10.18 -5.76 3.43
CA LYS A 23 -9.59 -7.02 3.90
C LYS A 23 -8.07 -6.96 3.82
N VAL A 24 -7.41 -7.48 4.86
CA VAL A 24 -5.96 -7.68 4.86
C VAL A 24 -5.59 -8.71 3.80
N SER A 25 -4.60 -8.39 2.96
CA SER A 25 -4.06 -9.33 1.96
C SER A 25 -3.02 -10.25 2.58
N ASP A 26 -3.08 -11.55 2.32
CA ASP A 26 -2.05 -12.49 2.78
C ASP A 26 -0.75 -12.46 1.95
N ALA A 27 -0.63 -11.57 0.96
CA ALA A 27 0.55 -11.45 0.10
C ALA A 27 1.86 -11.28 0.91
N ASP A 28 1.81 -10.46 1.97
CA ASP A 28 2.97 -10.15 2.81
C ASP A 28 3.48 -11.38 3.60
N ARG A 29 2.61 -12.36 3.88
CA ARG A 29 3.01 -13.59 4.60
C ARG A 29 4.08 -14.37 3.85
N LYS A 30 4.04 -14.33 2.52
CA LYS A 30 5.01 -15.03 1.66
C LYS A 30 6.44 -14.51 1.85
N PHE A 31 6.57 -13.29 2.35
CA PHE A 31 7.86 -12.64 2.65
C PHE A 31 8.21 -12.69 4.15
N GLY A 32 7.46 -13.46 4.96
CA GLY A 32 7.63 -13.50 6.41
C GLY A 32 7.21 -12.21 7.12
N ILE A 33 6.45 -11.35 6.45
CA ILE A 33 6.00 -10.06 6.97
C ILE A 33 4.56 -10.21 7.49
N LYS A 34 4.26 -9.58 8.64
CA LYS A 34 2.89 -9.58 9.19
C LYS A 34 1.94 -8.79 8.27
N PRO A 35 0.91 -9.41 7.69
CA PRO A 35 -0.03 -8.70 6.84
C PRO A 35 -0.72 -7.52 7.51
N ALA A 36 -0.95 -6.46 6.75
CA ALA A 36 -1.62 -5.25 7.20
C ALA A 36 -2.40 -4.57 6.06
N ILE A 37 -3.36 -3.70 6.40
CA ILE A 37 -3.92 -2.75 5.43
C ILE A 37 -3.06 -1.51 5.46
N TRP A 38 -2.53 -1.13 4.30
CA TRP A 38 -1.62 -0.01 4.14
C TRP A 38 -2.35 1.28 3.80
N PHE A 39 -1.88 2.38 4.40
CA PHE A 39 -2.40 3.73 4.22
C PHE A 39 -1.26 4.72 4.01
N SER A 40 -1.53 5.80 3.30
CA SER A 40 -0.59 6.91 3.11
C SER A 40 -1.27 8.26 3.31
N LYS A 41 -0.54 9.22 3.89
CA LYS A 41 -0.96 10.62 4.00
C LYS A 41 -0.74 11.42 2.71
N ASN A 42 -0.17 10.82 1.68
CA ASN A 42 -0.10 11.44 0.36
C ASN A 42 -1.53 11.77 -0.11
N THR A 43 -1.78 12.99 -0.58
CA THR A 43 -3.12 13.44 -1.00
C THR A 43 -3.35 13.28 -2.50
N ASN A 44 -2.33 12.89 -3.26
CA ASN A 44 -2.42 12.71 -4.71
C ASN A 44 -2.54 11.21 -5.02
N TRP A 45 -1.40 10.52 -5.08
CA TRP A 45 -1.31 9.09 -5.26
C TRP A 45 -0.06 8.58 -4.55
N GLU A 46 -0.17 7.46 -3.85
CA GLU A 46 0.99 6.79 -3.24
C GLU A 46 1.74 5.98 -4.32
N PRO A 47 2.98 6.35 -4.71
CA PRO A 47 3.66 5.69 -5.83
C PRO A 47 3.85 4.18 -5.62
N THR A 48 4.05 3.75 -4.38
CA THR A 48 4.18 2.33 -4.02
C THR A 48 2.88 1.53 -4.15
N ALA A 49 1.72 2.19 -4.31
CA ALA A 49 0.45 1.53 -4.58
C ALA A 49 0.26 1.17 -6.06
N THR A 50 1.17 1.63 -6.94
CA THR A 50 1.15 1.29 -8.36
C THR A 50 1.42 -0.20 -8.56
N LYS A 51 0.59 -0.86 -9.36
CA LYS A 51 0.53 -2.31 -9.46
C LYS A 51 1.54 -2.84 -10.47
N MET A 52 2.07 -4.01 -10.16
CA MET A 52 2.70 -4.86 -11.15
C MET A 52 1.64 -5.72 -11.83
N VAL A 53 1.74 -5.86 -13.14
CA VAL A 53 0.85 -6.70 -13.95
C VAL A 53 1.67 -7.71 -14.74
N PHE A 54 1.09 -8.87 -15.02
CA PHE A 54 1.69 -9.83 -15.94
C PHE A 54 1.30 -9.43 -17.37
N ASN A 55 2.28 -9.16 -18.23
CA ASN A 55 2.04 -8.73 -19.62
C ASN A 55 2.02 -9.91 -20.62
N GLY A 56 2.11 -11.15 -20.14
CA GLY A 56 2.23 -12.36 -20.97
C GLY A 56 3.62 -13.01 -20.94
N SER A 57 4.66 -12.26 -20.59
CA SER A 57 6.04 -12.77 -20.46
C SER A 57 6.62 -12.58 -19.05
N GLU A 58 6.38 -11.42 -18.45
CA GLU A 58 6.97 -11.06 -17.16
C GLU A 58 6.04 -10.17 -16.33
N MET A 59 6.40 -10.00 -15.06
CA MET A 59 5.76 -9.00 -14.19
C MET A 59 6.40 -7.64 -14.47
N VAL A 60 5.61 -6.70 -14.98
CA VAL A 60 6.04 -5.32 -15.22
C VAL A 60 5.33 -4.40 -14.24
N GLU A 61 6.06 -3.43 -13.69
CA GLU A 61 5.45 -2.34 -12.93
C GLU A 61 4.84 -1.32 -13.88
N LEU A 62 3.58 -0.98 -13.65
CA LEU A 62 2.93 0.09 -14.40
C LEU A 62 3.45 1.45 -13.96
N THR A 63 3.43 2.41 -14.86
CA THR A 63 3.41 3.83 -14.48
C THR A 63 2.04 4.20 -13.88
N GLN A 64 1.97 5.31 -13.15
CA GLN A 64 0.69 5.81 -12.64
C GLN A 64 -0.33 6.06 -13.77
N GLU A 65 0.12 6.60 -14.89
CA GLU A 65 -0.73 6.86 -16.07
C GLU A 65 -1.25 5.56 -16.69
N GLU A 66 -0.39 4.56 -16.86
CA GLU A 66 -0.81 3.26 -17.37
C GLU A 66 -1.79 2.58 -16.42
N GLN A 67 -1.55 2.62 -15.11
CA GLN A 67 -2.50 2.09 -14.13
C GLN A 67 -3.85 2.78 -14.24
N GLN A 68 -3.88 4.12 -14.33
CA GLN A 68 -5.12 4.88 -14.49
C GLN A 68 -5.91 4.42 -15.72
N LYS A 69 -5.24 4.20 -16.84
CA LYS A 69 -5.89 3.79 -18.11
C LYS A 69 -6.32 2.32 -18.13
N THR A 70 -5.57 1.44 -17.47
CA THR A 70 -5.76 -0.02 -17.60
C THR A 70 -6.66 -0.62 -16.52
N ILE A 71 -6.40 -0.30 -15.25
CA ILE A 71 -7.10 -0.90 -14.10
C ILE A 71 -7.68 0.15 -13.15
N GLY A 72 -7.56 1.43 -13.51
CA GLY A 72 -8.02 2.57 -12.75
C GLY A 72 -7.29 2.79 -11.42
N MET A 73 -7.63 3.91 -10.79
CA MET A 73 -7.08 4.34 -9.51
C MET A 73 -8.22 4.66 -8.56
N VAL A 74 -8.18 4.04 -7.38
CA VAL A 74 -9.20 4.17 -6.35
C VAL A 74 -8.51 4.50 -5.04
N ARG A 75 -9.15 5.31 -4.20
CA ARG A 75 -8.71 5.51 -2.82
C ARG A 75 -9.89 5.57 -1.87
N PHE A 76 -9.67 5.05 -0.67
CA PHE A 76 -10.59 5.20 0.46
C PHE A 76 -9.95 6.12 1.48
N GLY A 77 -10.58 7.27 1.73
CA GLY A 77 -10.16 8.22 2.76
C GLY A 77 -10.83 7.91 4.09
N ILE A 78 -10.05 7.82 5.17
CA ILE A 78 -10.57 7.69 6.54
C ILE A 78 -9.98 8.79 7.43
N PRO A 79 -10.65 9.18 8.52
CA PRO A 79 -10.04 10.03 9.53
C PRO A 79 -8.78 9.37 10.09
N PHE A 80 -7.69 10.13 10.15
CA PHE A 80 -6.47 9.67 10.78
C PHE A 80 -6.73 9.37 12.26
N SER A 81 -6.27 8.21 12.71
CA SER A 81 -6.47 7.70 14.06
C SER A 81 -5.13 7.27 14.66
N ASN A 82 -4.98 7.46 15.97
CA ASN A 82 -3.82 7.00 16.74
C ASN A 82 -3.73 5.46 16.84
N GLN A 83 -4.76 4.74 16.40
CA GLN A 83 -4.75 3.28 16.27
C GLN A 83 -3.89 2.81 15.08
N LEU A 84 -3.67 3.67 14.09
CA LEU A 84 -2.80 3.35 12.96
C LEU A 84 -1.33 3.35 13.37
N VAL A 85 -0.57 2.42 12.80
CA VAL A 85 0.84 2.20 13.14
C VAL A 85 1.72 2.73 12.02
N SER A 86 2.63 3.66 12.35
CA SER A 86 3.58 4.19 11.37
C SER A 86 4.52 3.10 10.86
N TRP A 87 5.03 3.27 9.63
CA TRP A 87 6.02 2.36 9.04
C TRP A 87 7.21 2.04 9.97
N ARG A 88 7.74 3.07 10.65
CA ARG A 88 8.82 2.91 11.64
C ARG A 88 8.41 1.96 12.78
N LYS A 89 7.23 2.16 13.36
CA LYS A 89 6.73 1.32 14.47
C LYS A 89 6.37 -0.09 13.98
N TYR A 90 5.85 -0.20 12.76
CA TYR A 90 5.50 -1.47 12.14
C TYR A 90 6.72 -2.37 11.92
N GLY A 91 7.89 -1.83 11.53
CA GLY A 91 9.13 -2.61 11.42
C GLY A 91 9.46 -3.39 12.69
N HIS A 92 9.23 -2.78 13.86
CA HIS A 92 9.41 -3.43 15.16
C HIS A 92 8.31 -4.45 15.48
N ILE A 93 7.03 -4.09 15.31
CA ILE A 93 5.90 -4.94 15.71
C ILE A 93 5.75 -6.15 14.78
N GLY A 94 5.94 -5.94 13.48
CA GLY A 94 5.92 -6.97 12.46
C GLY A 94 7.16 -7.88 12.48
N LYS A 95 8.13 -7.60 13.36
CA LYS A 95 9.41 -8.32 13.47
C LYS A 95 10.14 -8.43 12.13
N ILE A 96 10.08 -7.37 11.33
CA ILE A 96 10.74 -7.34 10.02
C ILE A 96 12.24 -7.24 10.26
N ALA A 97 13.01 -8.07 9.57
CA ALA A 97 14.47 -7.99 9.64
C ALA A 97 14.94 -6.57 9.25
N PRO A 98 15.82 -5.92 10.03
CA PRO A 98 16.21 -4.52 9.78
C PRO A 98 16.69 -4.24 8.36
N LYS A 99 17.43 -5.20 7.77
CA LYS A 99 17.89 -5.11 6.37
C LYS A 99 16.74 -5.11 5.36
N LEU A 100 15.71 -5.93 5.59
CA LEU A 100 14.52 -5.98 4.73
C LEU A 100 13.68 -4.71 4.90
N HIS A 101 13.50 -4.24 6.13
CA HIS A 101 12.79 -2.99 6.41
C HIS A 101 13.45 -1.79 5.70
N ALA A 102 14.78 -1.66 5.80
CA ALA A 102 15.52 -0.62 5.08
C ALA A 102 15.45 -0.78 3.55
N ALA A 103 15.51 -2.00 3.03
CA ALA A 103 15.41 -2.24 1.58
C ALA A 103 14.03 -1.86 1.02
N LEU A 104 12.94 -2.22 1.71
CA LEU A 104 11.58 -1.85 1.31
C LEU A 104 11.37 -0.33 1.36
N GLU A 105 11.92 0.32 2.39
CA GLU A 105 11.90 1.77 2.52
C GLU A 105 12.61 2.45 1.34
N GLN A 106 13.81 1.97 1.02
CA GLN A 106 14.62 2.49 -0.08
C GLN A 106 13.94 2.32 -1.45
N ILE A 107 13.35 1.15 -1.72
CA ILE A 107 12.56 0.93 -2.95
C ILE A 107 11.40 1.93 -3.05
N GLY A 108 10.70 2.21 -1.95
CA GLY A 108 9.64 3.20 -1.97
C GLY A 108 10.16 4.62 -2.24
N ILE A 109 11.29 5.00 -1.64
CA ILE A 109 11.93 6.30 -1.90
C ILE A 109 12.33 6.42 -3.37
N GLU A 110 12.89 5.38 -3.97
CA GLU A 110 13.25 5.33 -5.40
C GLU A 110 12.02 5.50 -6.31
N LYS A 111 10.85 5.04 -5.87
CA LYS A 111 9.56 5.27 -6.54
C LYS A 111 8.96 6.66 -6.28
N GLY A 112 9.62 7.50 -5.47
CA GLY A 112 9.16 8.84 -5.12
C GLY A 112 8.20 8.91 -3.93
N ALA A 113 8.07 7.82 -3.17
CA ALA A 113 7.25 7.80 -1.97
C ALA A 113 7.94 8.46 -0.76
N ARG A 114 7.14 8.73 0.27
CA ARG A 114 7.61 9.33 1.53
C ARG A 114 7.29 8.39 2.69
N PRO A 115 8.24 7.57 3.17
CA PRO A 115 7.98 6.58 4.23
C PRO A 115 7.40 7.15 5.53
N GLY A 116 7.70 8.42 5.86
CA GLY A 116 7.10 9.12 7.00
C GLY A 116 5.58 9.36 6.87
N GLN A 117 5.01 9.15 5.68
CA GLN A 117 3.58 9.24 5.41
C GLN A 117 2.87 7.88 5.46
N TRP A 118 3.60 6.77 5.59
CA TRP A 118 3.04 5.42 5.58
C TRP A 118 2.58 4.97 6.96
N TYR A 119 1.37 4.42 6.99
CA TYR A 119 0.74 3.84 8.17
C TYR A 119 0.04 2.54 7.81
N CYS A 120 -0.27 1.72 8.80
CA CYS A 120 -0.96 0.47 8.60
C CYS A 120 -1.90 0.11 9.75
N SER A 121 -2.87 -0.78 9.48
CA SER A 121 -3.68 -1.45 10.50
C SER A 121 -2.96 -2.72 11.01
N LEU A 122 -3.00 -3.01 12.30
CA LEU A 122 -2.39 -4.21 12.90
C LEU A 122 -3.40 -5.27 13.32
#